data_AF-A0AAV5Q4A0-F1
#
_entry.id   AF-A0AAV5Q4A0-F1
#
_cell.length_a   1.000
_cell.length_b   1.000
_cell.length_c   1.000
_cell.angle_alpha   90.00
_cell.angle_beta   90.00
_cell.angle_gamma   90.00
#
_symmetry.space_group_name_H-M   'P 1'
#
loop_
_entity.id
_entity.type
_entity.pdbx_description
1 polymer ?
#
loop_
_entity_poly.entity_id
_entity_poly.type
_entity_poly.pdbx_seq_one_letter_code
_entity_poly.pdbx_strand_id
1 'polypeptide(L)'
;MSMDPPTKLAAELLGQSLSIPLAKQRLSYDESHLNEKLTNLLSGSTILPEELATLETVNDSITDSLSPAIKNLQLNKQRLVDSILTPYDNCIQFHTLLKRITATNKLLRALIYWNDIFDLTTVDGILICKEALIDLPILLSLSQISRQKIELDNAENKLKVDLQNKIEKLIKSSNNVNVNINDDISCIWDYSKLVNNKQQVVDDVFKKIVNLQVNSIAESFSNPTKLIKVISQVVNVQNLLLKLDGKQMVEQFWKDWSVAVGEKLKITLAKGGVIGRKLKDVFPQIKQIVETWPLEGQVKVIVVNVWK
;
A
#
# COMPACT_ATOMS: atom_id res chain seq x y z
N MET A 1 9.64 -53.34 -94.51
CA MET A 1 9.60 -54.28 -95.65
C MET A 1 9.05 -53.50 -96.82
N SER A 2 9.95 -52.98 -97.66
CA SER A 2 10.52 -53.68 -98.81
C SER A 2 9.72 -53.29 -100.05
N MET A 3 10.31 -52.41 -100.86
CA MET A 3 10.39 -52.55 -102.31
C MET A 3 11.49 -51.59 -102.79
N ASP A 4 12.71 -52.11 -102.72
CA ASP A 4 13.80 -52.13 -103.72
C ASP A 4 14.04 -50.97 -104.73
N PRO A 5 15.31 -50.84 -105.18
CA PRO A 5 15.96 -49.56 -105.49
C PRO A 5 15.99 -49.22 -106.99
N PRO A 6 16.41 -47.99 -107.34
CA PRO A 6 17.16 -47.81 -108.59
C PRO A 6 18.42 -46.98 -108.37
N THR A 7 19.45 -47.59 -107.77
CA THR A 7 20.84 -47.09 -107.83
C THR A 7 21.53 -47.37 -109.18
N LYS A 8 20.80 -47.79 -110.23
CA LYS A 8 21.42 -48.18 -111.51
C LYS A 8 20.94 -47.44 -112.78
N LEU A 9 19.82 -46.71 -112.76
CA LEU A 9 19.34 -46.04 -113.99
C LEU A 9 19.88 -44.60 -114.18
N ALA A 10 20.25 -43.91 -113.10
CA ALA A 10 20.81 -42.55 -113.20
C ALA A 10 22.34 -42.51 -113.40
N ALA A 11 23.03 -43.63 -113.17
CA ALA A 11 24.43 -43.80 -113.56
C ALA A 11 24.58 -44.03 -115.08
N GLU A 12 23.50 -44.38 -115.78
CA GLU A 12 23.46 -44.58 -117.24
C GLU A 12 22.76 -43.44 -117.99
N LEU A 13 22.07 -42.55 -117.27
CA LEU A 13 21.55 -41.29 -117.80
C LEU A 13 22.49 -40.12 -117.43
N LEU A 14 23.49 -39.93 -118.30
CA LEU A 14 24.12 -38.64 -118.62
C LEU A 14 25.34 -38.27 -117.72
N GLY A 15 26.61 -38.58 -118.04
CA GLY A 15 27.18 -38.98 -119.32
C GLY A 15 27.06 -37.92 -120.43
N GLN A 16 26.11 -37.00 -120.28
CA GLN A 16 25.81 -35.86 -121.13
C GLN A 16 25.72 -34.67 -120.20
N SER A 17 26.39 -33.58 -120.57
CA SER A 17 26.31 -32.31 -119.88
C SER A 17 24.84 -31.91 -119.65
N LEU A 18 24.33 -32.10 -118.43
CA LEU A 18 23.21 -31.32 -117.92
C LEU A 18 23.65 -29.87 -118.05
N SER A 19 23.17 -29.21 -119.11
CA SER A 19 23.56 -27.85 -119.38
C SER A 19 23.26 -27.04 -118.12
N ILE A 20 24.27 -26.36 -117.58
CA ILE A 20 24.18 -25.42 -116.46
C ILE A 20 22.90 -24.55 -116.51
N PRO A 21 22.40 -24.12 -117.69
CA PRO A 21 21.11 -23.45 -117.83
C PRO A 21 19.90 -24.15 -117.20
N LEU A 22 19.76 -25.46 -117.38
CA LEU A 22 18.55 -26.19 -116.95
C LEU A 22 18.51 -26.37 -115.42
N ALA A 23 19.66 -26.61 -114.81
CA ALA A 23 19.81 -26.66 -113.36
C ALA A 23 19.55 -25.29 -112.71
N LYS A 24 20.02 -24.21 -113.36
CA LYS A 24 19.76 -22.83 -112.93
C LYS A 24 18.27 -22.48 -112.98
N GLN A 25 17.55 -22.93 -114.02
CA GLN A 25 16.10 -22.72 -114.12
C GLN A 25 15.31 -23.44 -113.02
N ARG A 26 15.65 -24.69 -112.70
CA ARG A 26 15.01 -25.42 -111.59
C ARG A 26 15.26 -24.77 -110.24
N LEU A 27 16.51 -24.35 -109.98
CA LEU A 27 16.85 -23.60 -108.77
C LEU A 27 16.07 -22.30 -108.66
N SER A 28 15.94 -21.53 -109.74
CA SER A 28 15.14 -20.29 -109.72
C SER A 28 13.65 -20.54 -109.49
N TYR A 29 13.13 -21.68 -109.98
CA TYR A 29 11.74 -22.06 -109.74
C TYR A 29 11.53 -22.44 -108.27
N ASP A 30 12.41 -23.28 -107.70
CA ASP A 30 12.34 -23.69 -106.30
C ASP A 30 12.52 -22.50 -105.35
N GLU A 31 13.42 -21.57 -105.68
CA GLU A 31 13.63 -20.33 -104.94
C GLU A 31 12.40 -19.42 -105.00
N SER A 32 11.76 -19.29 -106.16
CA SER A 32 10.52 -18.52 -106.30
C SER A 32 9.37 -19.13 -105.51
N HIS A 33 9.23 -20.46 -105.54
CA HIS A 33 8.15 -21.19 -104.87
C HIS A 33 8.34 -21.23 -103.34
N LEU A 34 9.60 -21.29 -102.87
CA LEU A 34 9.92 -21.10 -101.45
C LEU A 34 9.60 -19.68 -101.00
N ASN A 35 10.01 -18.66 -101.76
CA ASN A 35 9.69 -17.27 -101.44
C ASN A 35 8.18 -17.01 -101.44
N GLU A 36 7.42 -17.62 -102.35
CA GLU A 36 5.96 -17.55 -102.39
C GLU A 36 5.32 -18.21 -101.15
N LYS A 37 5.81 -19.38 -100.71
CA LYS A 37 5.33 -20.00 -99.45
C LYS A 37 5.70 -19.19 -98.22
N LEU A 38 6.89 -18.60 -98.20
CA LEU A 38 7.40 -17.81 -97.07
C LEU A 38 6.64 -16.49 -96.95
N THR A 39 6.37 -15.83 -98.09
CA THR A 39 5.52 -14.63 -98.14
C THR A 39 4.08 -14.94 -97.74
N ASN A 40 3.50 -16.05 -98.20
CA ASN A 40 2.15 -16.47 -97.80
C ASN A 40 2.02 -16.78 -96.30
N LEU A 41 3.06 -17.38 -95.68
CA LEU A 41 3.11 -17.63 -94.23
C LEU A 41 3.27 -16.34 -93.41
N LEU A 42 4.09 -15.39 -93.88
CA LEU A 42 4.28 -14.09 -93.23
C LEU A 42 3.06 -13.17 -93.39
N SER A 43 2.34 -13.24 -94.52
CA SER A 43 1.10 -12.49 -94.71
C SER A 43 -0.08 -13.04 -93.91
N GLY A 44 -0.02 -14.31 -93.49
CA GLY A 44 -1.02 -14.94 -92.62
C GLY A 44 -0.80 -14.69 -91.12
N SER A 45 0.34 -14.14 -90.71
CA SER A 45 0.72 -13.94 -89.30
C SER A 45 0.46 -12.51 -88.78
N THR A 46 -0.64 -11.87 -89.20
CA THR A 46 -1.08 -10.56 -88.66
C THR A 46 -1.43 -10.62 -87.17
N ILE A 47 -1.54 -11.82 -86.60
CA ILE A 47 -1.85 -12.08 -85.19
C ILE A 47 -0.72 -11.60 -84.26
N LEU A 48 0.55 -11.75 -84.65
CA LEU A 48 1.69 -11.40 -83.79
C LEU A 48 1.86 -9.89 -83.56
N PRO A 49 1.78 -9.02 -84.60
CA PRO A 49 1.82 -7.56 -84.40
C PRO A 49 0.65 -7.03 -83.57
N GLU A 50 -0.57 -7.57 -83.77
CA GLU A 50 -1.75 -7.16 -83.01
C GLU A 50 -1.68 -7.62 -81.55
N GLU A 51 -1.26 -8.85 -81.28
CA GLU A 51 -1.05 -9.34 -79.91
C GLU A 51 0.05 -8.54 -79.19
N LEU A 52 1.14 -8.19 -79.88
CA LEU A 52 2.19 -7.34 -79.31
C LEU A 52 1.66 -5.94 -78.97
N ALA A 53 0.86 -5.33 -79.85
CA ALA A 53 0.23 -4.03 -79.61
C ALA A 53 -0.78 -4.09 -78.45
N THR A 54 -1.53 -5.19 -78.29
CA THR A 54 -2.40 -5.39 -77.13
C THR A 54 -1.62 -5.56 -75.83
N LEU A 55 -0.47 -6.24 -75.87
CA LEU A 55 0.42 -6.37 -74.72
C LEU A 55 1.07 -5.04 -74.33
N GLU A 56 1.48 -4.23 -75.30
CA GLU A 56 2.02 -2.89 -75.06
C GLU A 56 0.96 -1.97 -74.46
N THR A 57 -0.26 -1.94 -75.01
CA THR A 57 -1.36 -1.14 -74.45
C THR A 57 -1.79 -1.60 -73.05
N VAL A 58 -1.78 -2.91 -72.78
CA VAL A 58 -2.02 -3.44 -71.42
C VAL A 58 -0.88 -3.05 -70.49
N ASN A 59 0.38 -3.18 -70.91
CA ASN A 59 1.53 -2.76 -70.12
C ASN A 59 1.50 -1.26 -69.82
N ASP A 60 1.20 -0.43 -70.81
CA ASP A 60 1.02 1.01 -70.63
C ASP A 60 -0.13 1.31 -69.66
N SER A 61 -1.26 0.61 -69.77
CA SER A 61 -2.38 0.77 -68.82
C SER A 61 -2.03 0.38 -67.38
N ILE A 62 -1.19 -0.65 -67.20
CA ILE A 62 -0.68 -1.08 -65.88
C ILE A 62 0.30 -0.03 -65.35
N THR A 63 1.14 0.51 -66.22
CA THR A 63 2.16 1.49 -65.85
C THR A 63 1.54 2.85 -65.53
N ASP A 64 0.55 3.29 -66.31
CA ASP A 64 -0.09 4.60 -66.20
C ASP A 64 -1.21 4.65 -65.15
N SER A 65 -1.94 3.56 -64.90
CA SER A 65 -3.04 3.57 -63.92
C SER A 65 -2.67 2.90 -62.59
N LEU A 66 -1.96 1.77 -62.66
CA LEU A 66 -1.76 0.89 -61.50
C LEU A 66 -0.57 1.36 -60.65
N SER A 67 0.52 1.80 -61.30
CA SER A 67 1.68 2.37 -60.58
C SER A 67 1.32 3.63 -59.78
N PRO A 68 0.59 4.63 -60.33
CA PRO A 68 0.15 5.78 -59.55
C PRO A 68 -0.86 5.43 -58.47
N ALA A 69 -1.75 4.46 -58.70
CA ALA A 69 -2.69 3.99 -57.68
C ALA A 69 -1.96 3.34 -56.48
N ILE A 70 -0.94 2.51 -56.74
CA ILE A 70 -0.09 1.93 -55.70
C ILE A 70 0.66 3.03 -54.93
N LYS A 71 1.22 4.00 -55.64
CA LYS A 71 1.92 5.14 -55.01
C LYS A 71 0.97 5.96 -54.13
N ASN A 72 -0.25 6.22 -54.60
CA ASN A 72 -1.28 6.91 -53.83
C ASN A 72 -1.73 6.11 -52.60
N LEU A 73 -1.86 4.79 -52.71
CA LEU A 73 -2.17 3.92 -51.57
C LEU A 73 -1.05 3.92 -50.53
N GLN A 74 0.22 3.89 -50.96
CA GLN A 74 1.37 4.02 -50.05
C GLN A 74 1.36 5.38 -49.35
N LEU A 75 1.07 6.45 -50.08
CA LEU A 75 0.98 7.81 -49.53
C LEU A 75 -0.18 7.94 -48.54
N ASN A 76 -1.34 7.34 -48.82
CA ASN A 76 -2.49 7.32 -47.92
C ASN A 76 -2.23 6.47 -46.68
N LYS A 77 -1.55 5.33 -46.82
CA LYS A 77 -1.08 4.53 -45.68
C LYS A 77 -0.13 5.35 -44.80
N GLN A 78 0.82 6.05 -45.41
CA GLN A 78 1.76 6.91 -44.68
C GLN A 78 1.02 8.06 -43.96
N ARG A 79 0.08 8.72 -44.63
CA ARG A 79 -0.78 9.75 -44.01
C ARG A 79 -1.60 9.20 -42.85
N LEU A 80 -2.13 7.98 -42.95
CA LEU A 80 -2.87 7.33 -41.87
C LEU A 80 -1.96 7.09 -40.67
N VAL A 81 -0.74 6.61 -40.92
CA VAL A 81 0.27 6.42 -39.87
C VAL A 81 0.60 7.75 -39.21
N ASP A 82 0.98 8.76 -40.00
CA ASP A 82 1.47 10.04 -39.49
C ASP A 82 0.37 10.90 -38.85
N SER A 83 -0.86 10.84 -39.37
CA SER A 83 -1.96 11.72 -38.95
C SER A 83 -2.86 11.10 -37.89
N ILE A 84 -2.90 9.77 -37.77
CA ILE A 84 -3.84 9.08 -36.86
C ILE A 84 -3.10 8.19 -35.87
N LEU A 85 -2.27 7.25 -36.34
CA LEU A 85 -1.61 6.29 -35.44
C LEU A 85 -0.57 6.98 -34.55
N THR A 86 0.34 7.78 -35.14
CA THR A 86 1.39 8.45 -34.36
C THR A 86 0.81 9.42 -33.31
N PRO A 87 -0.18 10.28 -33.61
CA PRO A 87 -0.80 11.12 -32.59
C PRO A 87 -1.54 10.33 -31.50
N TYR A 88 -2.18 9.21 -31.86
CA TYR A 88 -2.83 8.33 -30.89
C TYR A 88 -1.83 7.68 -29.93
N ASP A 89 -0.72 7.15 -30.47
CA ASP A 89 0.36 6.58 -29.66
C ASP A 89 0.97 7.63 -28.73
N ASN A 90 1.18 8.85 -29.23
CA ASN A 90 1.62 9.97 -28.41
C ASN A 90 0.63 10.27 -27.28
N CYS A 91 -0.68 10.27 -27.54
CA CYS A 91 -1.71 10.46 -26.50
C CYS A 91 -1.65 9.38 -25.41
N ILE A 92 -1.45 8.11 -25.78
CA ILE A 92 -1.27 7.02 -24.81
C ILE A 92 -0.02 7.24 -23.95
N GLN A 93 1.09 7.64 -24.57
CA GLN A 93 2.32 7.94 -23.86
C GLN A 93 2.12 9.11 -22.89
N PHE A 94 1.47 10.20 -23.32
CA PHE A 94 1.13 11.34 -22.47
C PHE A 94 0.24 10.93 -21.29
N HIS A 95 -0.77 10.11 -21.51
CA HIS A 95 -1.63 9.61 -20.43
C HIS A 95 -0.84 8.79 -19.40
N THR A 96 0.08 7.96 -19.88
CA THR A 96 0.94 7.15 -19.01
C THR A 96 1.89 8.03 -18.19
N LEU A 97 2.47 9.08 -18.81
CA LEU A 97 3.28 10.08 -18.11
C LEU A 97 2.46 10.85 -17.07
N LEU A 98 1.24 11.25 -17.41
CA LEU A 98 0.34 11.96 -16.48
C LEU A 98 0.00 11.12 -15.25
N LYS A 99 -0.26 9.82 -15.44
CA LYS A 99 -0.47 8.86 -14.33
C LYS A 99 0.76 8.77 -13.43
N ARG A 100 1.97 8.70 -14.00
CA ARG A 100 3.22 8.69 -13.24
C ARG A 100 3.41 9.98 -12.44
N ILE A 101 3.24 11.15 -13.08
CA ILE A 101 3.32 12.45 -12.42
C ILE A 101 2.34 12.53 -11.25
N THR A 102 1.11 12.08 -11.46
CA THR A 102 0.07 12.10 -10.41
C THR A 102 0.45 11.19 -9.24
N ALA A 103 0.97 9.99 -9.50
CA ALA A 103 1.44 9.09 -8.47
C ALA A 103 2.63 9.68 -7.69
N THR A 104 3.61 10.26 -8.38
CA THR A 104 4.75 10.95 -7.77
C THR A 104 4.30 12.13 -6.91
N ASN A 105 3.33 12.93 -7.36
CA ASN A 105 2.82 14.08 -6.61
C ASN A 105 2.07 13.63 -5.34
N LYS A 106 1.28 12.56 -5.41
CA LYS A 106 0.65 11.96 -4.22
C LYS A 106 1.70 11.52 -3.20
N LEU A 107 2.76 10.85 -3.66
CA LEU A 107 3.86 10.42 -2.80
C LEU A 107 4.61 11.61 -2.20
N LEU A 108 4.88 12.66 -2.98
CA LEU A 108 5.55 13.86 -2.51
C LEU A 108 4.72 14.61 -1.45
N ARG A 109 3.41 14.72 -1.65
CA ARG A 109 2.52 15.33 -0.64
C ARG A 109 2.50 14.51 0.66
N ALA A 110 2.49 13.20 0.54
CA ALA A 110 2.56 12.33 1.72
C ALA A 110 3.91 12.46 2.45
N LEU A 111 5.01 12.63 1.72
CA LEU A 111 6.33 12.95 2.29
C LEU A 111 6.38 14.32 2.99
N ILE A 112 5.76 15.34 2.40
CA ILE A 112 5.69 16.68 3.00
C ILE A 112 4.89 16.61 4.30
N TYR A 113 3.70 15.99 4.26
CA TYR A 113 2.87 15.77 5.43
C TYR A 113 3.62 15.01 6.53
N TRP A 114 4.38 13.97 6.13
CA TRP A 114 5.23 13.21 7.04
C TRP A 114 6.27 14.10 7.73
N ASN A 115 6.99 14.93 6.97
CA ASN A 115 8.00 15.83 7.54
C ASN A 115 7.39 16.93 8.42
N ASP A 116 6.24 17.47 8.06
CA ASP A 116 5.56 18.51 8.84
C ASP A 116 5.01 17.96 10.17
N ILE A 117 4.70 16.66 10.22
CA ILE A 117 4.17 15.97 11.41
C ILE A 117 5.25 15.33 12.27
N PHE A 118 6.50 15.26 11.79
CA PHE A 118 7.59 14.56 12.44
C PHE A 118 8.10 15.28 13.70
N ASP A 119 7.24 15.45 14.70
CA ASP A 119 7.58 15.86 16.04
C ASP A 119 7.52 14.62 16.96
N LEU A 120 8.70 14.03 17.20
CA LEU A 120 8.87 12.88 18.09
C LEU A 120 8.99 13.27 19.57
N THR A 121 8.85 14.55 19.92
CA THR A 121 9.06 14.99 21.31
C THR A 121 7.87 14.71 22.23
N THR A 122 6.69 14.44 21.67
CA THR A 122 5.45 14.19 22.42
C THR A 122 4.84 12.83 22.13
N VAL A 123 4.11 12.28 23.11
CA VAL A 123 3.37 11.00 22.98
C VAL A 123 2.35 11.06 21.86
N ASP A 124 1.62 12.18 21.76
CA ASP A 124 0.62 12.38 20.73
C ASP A 124 1.27 12.51 19.34
N GLY A 125 2.46 13.13 19.23
CA GLY A 125 3.24 13.17 17.98
C GLY A 125 3.66 11.77 17.48
N ILE A 126 4.12 10.90 18.39
CA ILE A 126 4.46 9.50 18.10
C ILE A 126 3.23 8.71 17.62
N LEU A 127 2.06 8.91 18.25
CA LEU A 127 0.81 8.25 17.87
C LEU A 127 0.34 8.68 16.47
N ILE A 128 0.34 9.99 16.19
CA ILE A 128 -0.05 10.52 14.88
C ILE A 128 0.88 9.97 13.78
N CYS A 129 2.18 9.91 14.04
CA CYS A 129 3.14 9.32 13.10
C CYS A 129 2.85 7.83 12.84
N LYS A 130 2.44 7.06 13.86
CA LYS A 130 2.08 5.65 13.69
C LYS A 130 0.82 5.46 12.85
N GLU A 131 -0.22 6.26 13.08
CA GLU A 131 -1.46 6.20 12.30
C GLU A 131 -1.19 6.55 10.83
N ALA A 132 -0.41 7.59 10.57
CA ALA A 132 -0.03 7.98 9.20
C ALA A 132 0.79 6.90 8.46
N LEU A 133 1.62 6.12 9.17
CA LEU A 133 2.34 4.96 8.60
C LEU A 133 1.44 3.79 8.23
N ILE A 134 0.32 3.61 8.93
CA ILE A 134 -0.66 2.55 8.64
C ILE A 134 -1.41 2.89 7.34
N ASP A 135 -1.77 4.15 7.13
CA ASP A 135 -2.56 4.59 5.97
C ASP A 135 -1.74 4.63 4.66
N LEU A 136 -0.42 4.73 4.73
CA LEU A 136 0.46 4.79 3.56
C LEU A 136 1.63 3.78 3.63
N PRO A 137 1.36 2.47 3.48
CA PRO A 137 2.40 1.44 3.56
C PRO A 137 3.46 1.53 2.45
N ILE A 138 3.14 2.19 1.32
CA ILE A 138 4.11 2.44 0.22
C ILE A 138 5.29 3.29 0.70
N LEU A 139 5.06 4.19 1.66
CA LEU A 139 6.11 5.06 2.20
C LEU A 139 7.20 4.27 2.94
N LEU A 140 6.87 3.13 3.56
CA LEU A 140 7.84 2.26 4.26
C LEU A 140 8.93 1.69 3.33
N SER A 141 8.65 1.62 2.01
CA SER A 141 9.63 1.14 1.03
C SER A 141 10.72 2.17 0.72
N LEU A 142 10.55 3.44 1.13
CA LEU A 142 11.54 4.49 0.97
C LEU A 142 12.59 4.39 2.07
N SER A 143 13.86 4.35 1.68
CA SER A 143 15.01 4.16 2.58
C SER A 143 15.16 5.25 3.66
N GLN A 144 14.62 6.45 3.42
CA GLN A 144 14.60 7.53 4.41
C GLN A 144 13.51 7.32 5.45
N ILE A 145 12.32 6.88 5.04
CA ILE A 145 11.19 6.62 5.95
C ILE A 145 11.45 5.37 6.78
N SER A 146 12.12 4.36 6.23
CA SER A 146 12.54 3.21 7.03
C SER A 146 13.53 3.59 8.14
N ARG A 147 14.45 4.53 7.90
CA ARG A 147 15.32 5.11 8.93
C ARG A 147 14.53 5.92 9.96
N GLN A 148 13.62 6.78 9.52
CA GLN A 148 12.75 7.56 10.41
C GLN A 148 11.83 6.68 11.24
N LYS A 149 11.39 5.53 10.72
CA LYS A 149 10.66 4.52 11.50
C LYS A 149 11.52 3.92 12.60
N ILE A 150 12.78 3.60 12.32
CA ILE A 150 13.72 3.13 13.35
C ILE A 150 13.91 4.22 14.42
N GLU A 151 14.01 5.49 14.02
CA GLU A 151 14.09 6.62 14.95
C GLU A 151 12.82 6.77 15.80
N LEU A 152 11.64 6.60 15.20
CA LEU A 152 10.34 6.57 15.88
C LEU A 152 10.28 5.43 16.90
N ASP A 153 10.66 4.22 16.51
CA ASP A 153 10.69 3.04 17.39
C ASP A 153 11.67 3.26 18.56
N ASN A 154 12.83 3.88 18.30
CA ASN A 154 13.81 4.23 19.33
C ASN A 154 13.29 5.32 20.28
N ALA A 155 12.63 6.36 19.76
CA ALA A 155 12.04 7.43 20.55
C ALA A 155 10.92 6.90 21.44
N GLU A 156 10.05 6.03 20.90
CA GLU A 156 9.01 5.34 21.66
C GLU A 156 9.60 4.51 22.80
N ASN A 157 10.64 3.71 22.52
CA ASN A 157 11.29 2.89 23.54
C ASN A 157 11.93 3.75 24.62
N LYS A 158 12.60 4.84 24.25
CA LYS A 158 13.19 5.79 25.21
C LYS A 158 12.11 6.42 26.09
N LEU A 159 11.01 6.88 25.50
CA LEU A 159 9.92 7.53 26.23
C LEU A 159 9.18 6.53 27.14
N LYS A 160 9.02 5.28 26.71
CA LYS A 160 8.55 4.17 27.56
C LYS A 160 9.44 3.98 28.79
N VAL A 161 10.75 3.91 28.60
CA VAL A 161 11.71 3.75 29.70
C VAL A 161 11.68 4.95 30.64
N ASP A 162 11.64 6.18 30.11
CA ASP A 162 11.59 7.40 30.92
C ASP A 162 10.30 7.49 31.74
N LEU A 163 9.14 7.18 31.14
CA LEU A 163 7.86 7.12 31.85
C LEU A 163 7.85 6.01 32.91
N GLN A 164 8.37 4.82 32.59
CA GLN A 164 8.49 3.73 33.55
C GLN A 164 9.38 4.12 34.74
N ASN A 165 10.55 4.71 34.48
CA ASN A 165 11.45 5.21 35.52
C ASN A 165 10.80 6.30 36.36
N LYS A 166 10.00 7.18 35.74
CA LYS A 166 9.23 8.21 36.44
C LYS A 166 8.18 7.57 37.34
N ILE A 167 7.41 6.61 36.84
CA ILE A 167 6.44 5.82 37.62
C ILE A 167 7.14 5.11 38.80
N GLU A 168 8.29 4.47 38.59
CA GLU A 168 9.03 3.80 39.66
C GLU A 168 9.56 4.77 40.71
N LYS A 169 10.07 5.94 40.29
CA LYS A 169 10.50 7.00 41.21
C LYS A 169 9.32 7.53 42.03
N LEU A 170 8.16 7.70 41.40
CA LEU A 170 6.93 8.14 42.06
C LEU A 170 6.41 7.10 43.05
N ILE A 171 6.45 5.82 42.69
CA ILE A 171 6.13 4.73 43.61
C ILE A 171 7.08 4.76 44.83
N LYS A 172 8.39 4.92 44.60
CA LYS A 172 9.38 4.98 45.68
C LYS A 172 9.21 6.22 46.56
N SER A 173 8.85 7.37 45.99
CA SER A 173 8.63 8.61 46.74
C SER A 173 7.27 8.66 47.45
N SER A 174 6.26 7.93 46.96
CA SER A 174 4.91 7.86 47.58
C SER A 174 4.89 7.19 48.96
N ASN A 175 5.95 6.48 49.33
CA ASN A 175 6.18 6.04 50.72
C ASN A 175 6.39 7.24 51.68
N ASN A 176 6.68 8.43 51.16
CA ASN A 176 6.62 9.68 51.90
C ASN A 176 5.28 10.37 51.60
N VAL A 177 4.51 10.63 52.66
CA VAL A 177 3.05 10.90 52.75
C VAL A 177 2.50 12.09 51.93
N ASN A 178 3.24 12.69 51.00
CA ASN A 178 2.87 13.99 50.40
C ASN A 178 3.12 14.11 48.88
N VAL A 179 3.01 13.01 48.13
CA VAL A 179 3.17 13.05 46.66
C VAL A 179 1.85 13.43 45.98
N ASN A 180 1.94 14.36 45.03
CA ASN A 180 0.83 14.87 44.22
C ASN A 180 0.41 13.82 43.16
N ILE A 181 -0.52 12.94 43.55
CA ILE A 181 -1.03 11.80 42.77
C ILE A 181 -1.53 12.20 41.35
N ASN A 182 -1.87 13.48 41.12
CA ASN A 182 -2.37 13.97 39.83
C ASN A 182 -1.32 13.97 38.71
N ASP A 183 -0.08 14.41 38.99
CA ASP A 183 0.98 14.45 37.97
C ASP A 183 1.46 13.03 37.60
N ASP A 184 1.32 12.11 38.55
CA ASP A 184 1.74 10.72 38.44
C ASP A 184 0.85 9.94 37.46
N ILE A 185 -0.45 10.23 37.47
CA ILE A 185 -1.44 9.51 36.67
C ILE A 185 -1.44 9.97 35.20
N SER A 186 -1.12 11.24 34.91
CA SER A 186 -0.93 11.69 33.52
C SER A 186 0.21 10.93 32.84
N CYS A 187 1.33 10.73 33.56
CA CYS A 187 2.48 9.98 33.04
C CYS A 187 2.13 8.50 32.79
N ILE A 188 1.29 7.91 33.66
CA ILE A 188 0.78 6.54 33.50
C ILE A 188 -0.14 6.44 32.27
N TRP A 189 -1.00 7.43 32.06
CA TRP A 189 -1.90 7.46 30.92
C TRP A 189 -1.15 7.53 29.61
N ASP A 190 -0.18 8.43 29.52
CA ASP A 190 0.69 8.58 28.35
C ASP A 190 1.48 7.29 28.07
N TYR A 191 1.93 6.60 29.13
CA TYR A 191 2.57 5.29 29.00
C TYR A 191 1.60 4.22 28.49
N SER A 192 0.37 4.20 28.99
CA SER A 192 -0.66 3.23 28.59
C SER A 192 -1.05 3.35 27.12
N LYS A 193 -1.02 4.57 26.54
CA LYS A 193 -1.27 4.79 25.11
C LYS A 193 -0.20 4.18 24.20
N LEU A 194 1.02 4.03 24.71
CA LEU A 194 2.18 3.56 23.94
C LEU A 194 2.37 2.04 24.00
N VAL A 195 1.74 1.36 24.95
CA VAL A 195 1.93 -0.08 25.18
C VAL A 195 0.77 -0.87 24.57
N ASN A 196 1.10 -1.88 23.74
CA ASN A 196 0.13 -2.76 23.10
C ASN A 196 -0.77 -3.54 24.08
N ASN A 197 -0.38 -3.59 25.37
CA ASN A 197 -1.11 -4.26 26.44
C ASN A 197 -1.68 -3.26 27.47
N LYS A 198 -2.46 -2.29 26.97
CA LYS A 198 -3.07 -1.20 27.76
C LYS A 198 -3.73 -1.71 29.05
N GLN A 199 -4.50 -2.79 28.96
CA GLN A 199 -5.25 -3.33 30.10
C GLN A 199 -4.32 -3.85 31.22
N GLN A 200 -3.26 -4.58 30.88
CA GLN A 200 -2.34 -5.12 31.87
C GLN A 200 -1.62 -4.02 32.65
N VAL A 201 -1.17 -2.97 31.95
CA VAL A 201 -0.49 -1.81 32.57
C VAL A 201 -1.45 -1.08 33.51
N VAL A 202 -2.68 -0.85 33.05
CA VAL A 202 -3.74 -0.25 33.84
C VAL A 202 -4.03 -1.08 35.10
N ASP A 203 -4.17 -2.39 34.97
CA ASP A 203 -4.44 -3.31 36.09
C ASP A 203 -3.30 -3.33 37.12
N ASP A 204 -2.04 -3.33 36.66
CA ASP A 204 -0.86 -3.34 37.54
C ASP A 204 -0.70 -2.02 38.30
N VAL A 205 -0.93 -0.90 37.64
CA VAL A 205 -0.93 0.43 38.27
C VAL A 205 -2.09 0.53 39.25
N PHE A 206 -3.27 0.09 38.85
CA PHE A 206 -4.46 0.07 39.68
C PHE A 206 -4.23 -0.71 40.98
N LYS A 207 -3.71 -1.94 40.89
CA LYS A 207 -3.36 -2.75 42.08
C LYS A 207 -2.36 -2.05 42.99
N LYS A 208 -1.36 -1.37 42.41
CA LYS A 208 -0.38 -0.60 43.19
C LYS A 208 -1.03 0.60 43.89
N ILE A 209 -1.88 1.36 43.22
CA ILE A 209 -2.60 2.50 43.82
C ILE A 209 -3.47 2.02 44.98
N VAL A 210 -4.24 0.95 44.80
CA VAL A 210 -5.05 0.34 45.88
C VAL A 210 -4.16 -0.03 47.06
N ASN A 211 -3.06 -0.76 46.83
CA ASN A 211 -2.14 -1.17 47.89
C ASN A 211 -1.50 0.01 48.63
N LEU A 212 -1.08 1.06 47.92
CA LEU A 212 -0.52 2.26 48.53
C LEU A 212 -1.52 2.97 49.45
N GLN A 213 -2.77 3.13 48.98
CA GLN A 213 -3.82 3.75 49.78
C GLN A 213 -4.17 2.91 51.01
N VAL A 214 -4.31 1.58 50.83
CA VAL A 214 -4.59 0.64 51.93
C VAL A 214 -3.46 0.66 52.97
N ASN A 215 -2.20 0.75 52.55
CA ASN A 215 -1.06 0.82 53.46
C ASN A 215 -0.99 2.16 54.19
N SER A 216 -1.19 3.28 53.49
CA SER A 216 -1.23 4.62 54.10
C SER A 216 -2.31 4.74 55.17
N ILE A 217 -3.49 4.16 54.93
CA ILE A 217 -4.58 4.09 55.92
C ILE A 217 -4.21 3.22 57.10
N ALA A 218 -3.66 2.03 56.84
CA ALA A 218 -3.28 1.09 57.90
C ALA A 218 -2.21 1.67 58.82
N GLU A 219 -1.21 2.37 58.28
CA GLU A 219 -0.20 3.09 59.06
C GLU A 219 -0.80 4.24 59.87
N SER A 220 -1.85 4.87 59.34
CA SER A 220 -2.54 5.99 59.98
C SER A 220 -3.48 5.55 61.12
N PHE A 221 -3.76 4.25 61.29
CA PHE A 221 -4.55 3.75 62.42
C PHE A 221 -3.95 4.13 63.78
N SER A 222 -2.63 4.27 63.87
CA SER A 222 -1.95 4.70 65.10
C SER A 222 -2.17 6.18 65.43
N ASN A 223 -2.58 7.01 64.46
CA ASN A 223 -2.79 8.45 64.61
C ASN A 223 -4.12 8.89 63.95
N PRO A 224 -5.20 9.06 64.75
CA PRO A 224 -6.52 9.36 64.21
C PRO A 224 -6.62 10.66 63.40
N THR A 225 -5.84 11.68 63.75
CA THR A 225 -5.80 12.95 63.00
C THR A 225 -5.16 12.77 61.62
N LYS A 226 -4.15 11.89 61.51
CA LYS A 226 -3.55 11.51 60.23
C LYS A 226 -4.54 10.69 59.40
N LEU A 227 -5.26 9.77 60.04
CA LEU A 227 -6.26 8.92 59.39
C LEU A 227 -7.35 9.73 58.70
N ILE A 228 -7.91 10.74 59.39
CA ILE A 228 -8.91 11.64 58.81
C ILE A 228 -8.37 12.32 57.55
N LYS A 229 -7.14 12.86 57.60
CA LYS A 229 -6.52 13.51 56.45
C LYS A 229 -6.34 12.56 55.27
N VAL A 230 -5.83 11.35 55.52
CA VAL A 230 -5.61 10.34 54.49
C VAL A 230 -6.94 9.93 53.85
N ILE A 231 -7.97 9.66 54.66
CA ILE A 231 -9.31 9.31 54.19
C ILE A 231 -9.86 10.40 53.27
N SER A 232 -9.78 11.68 53.67
CA SER A 232 -10.22 12.81 52.83
C SER A 232 -9.48 12.92 51.49
N GLN A 233 -8.25 12.40 51.39
CA GLN A 233 -7.47 12.40 50.15
C GLN A 233 -7.83 11.25 49.21
N VAL A 234 -8.41 10.14 49.71
CA VAL A 234 -8.76 8.97 48.88
C VAL A 234 -9.77 9.34 47.78
N VAL A 235 -10.67 10.29 48.03
CA VAL A 235 -11.64 10.78 47.02
C VAL A 235 -10.96 11.40 45.80
N ASN A 236 -9.77 11.98 45.95
CA ASN A 236 -9.06 12.53 44.81
C ASN A 236 -8.67 11.43 43.81
N VAL A 237 -8.45 10.21 44.28
CA VAL A 237 -8.17 9.04 43.43
C VAL A 237 -9.38 8.66 42.57
N GLN A 238 -10.61 8.83 43.08
CA GLN A 238 -11.83 8.57 42.30
C GLN A 238 -11.93 9.49 41.08
N ASN A 239 -11.70 10.79 41.26
CA ASN A 239 -11.74 11.76 40.15
C ASN A 239 -10.69 11.44 39.08
N LEU A 240 -9.59 10.80 39.47
CA LEU A 240 -8.53 10.38 38.56
C LEU A 240 -8.88 9.10 37.82
N LEU A 241 -9.42 8.09 38.53
CA LEU A 241 -9.87 6.85 37.91
C LEU A 241 -11.01 7.07 36.92
N LEU A 242 -11.91 8.02 37.20
CA LEU A 242 -12.96 8.44 36.27
C LEU A 242 -12.41 8.96 34.93
N LYS A 243 -11.22 9.60 34.95
CA LYS A 243 -10.56 10.09 33.72
C LYS A 243 -9.88 9.00 32.90
N LEU A 244 -9.49 7.89 33.53
CA LEU A 244 -8.71 6.83 32.86
C LEU A 244 -9.60 5.87 32.06
N ASP A 245 -10.67 5.32 32.66
CA ASP A 245 -11.41 4.22 32.00
C ASP A 245 -12.87 4.10 32.48
N GLY A 246 -13.39 5.20 33.03
CA GLY A 246 -14.81 5.33 33.36
C GLY A 246 -15.26 4.61 34.63
N LYS A 247 -16.57 4.39 34.74
CA LYS A 247 -17.25 3.96 35.98
C LYS A 247 -16.80 2.59 36.49
N GLN A 248 -16.47 1.64 35.62
CA GLN A 248 -16.15 0.27 36.01
C GLN A 248 -14.87 0.19 36.85
N MET A 249 -13.83 0.94 36.49
CA MET A 249 -12.58 0.94 37.27
C MET A 249 -12.76 1.58 38.64
N VAL A 250 -13.62 2.60 38.74
CA VAL A 250 -13.98 3.23 40.02
C VAL A 250 -14.71 2.24 40.93
N GLU A 251 -15.68 1.50 40.38
CA GLU A 251 -16.41 0.47 41.13
C GLU A 251 -15.46 -0.62 41.64
N GLN A 252 -14.59 -1.12 40.77
CA GLN A 252 -13.60 -2.13 41.13
C GLN A 252 -12.61 -1.58 42.18
N PHE A 253 -12.20 -0.31 42.07
CA PHE A 253 -11.28 0.32 43.01
C PHE A 253 -11.87 0.32 44.41
N TRP A 254 -13.09 0.83 44.55
CA TRP A 254 -13.74 0.93 45.84
C TRP A 254 -14.06 -0.45 46.41
N LYS A 255 -14.37 -1.44 45.57
CA LYS A 255 -14.54 -2.82 46.00
C LYS A 255 -13.25 -3.39 46.59
N ASP A 256 -12.15 -3.35 45.86
CA ASP A 256 -10.87 -3.92 46.30
C ASP A 256 -10.30 -3.15 47.51
N TRP A 257 -10.40 -1.82 47.49
CA TRP A 257 -10.03 -0.96 48.60
C TRP A 257 -10.85 -1.25 49.86
N SER A 258 -12.18 -1.39 49.73
CA SER A 258 -13.07 -1.65 50.88
C SER A 258 -12.80 -2.98 51.55
N VAL A 259 -12.53 -4.02 50.76
CA VAL A 259 -12.18 -5.35 51.26
C VAL A 259 -10.85 -5.28 52.02
N ALA A 260 -9.82 -4.71 51.39
CA ALA A 260 -8.48 -4.67 51.96
C ALA A 260 -8.38 -3.78 53.22
N VAL A 261 -9.02 -2.60 53.22
CA VAL A 261 -9.09 -1.73 54.41
C VAL A 261 -9.94 -2.37 55.49
N GLY A 262 -11.11 -2.93 55.13
CA GLY A 262 -12.03 -3.56 56.08
C GLY A 262 -11.41 -4.72 56.85
N GLU A 263 -10.65 -5.59 56.17
CA GLU A 263 -9.91 -6.67 56.83
C GLU A 263 -8.88 -6.15 57.84
N LYS A 264 -8.04 -5.18 57.44
CA LYS A 264 -7.03 -4.59 58.32
C LYS A 264 -7.66 -3.86 59.52
N LEU A 265 -8.78 -3.18 59.30
CA LEU A 265 -9.52 -2.48 60.35
C LEU A 265 -10.12 -3.46 61.35
N LYS A 266 -10.76 -4.54 60.86
CA LYS A 266 -11.33 -5.61 61.70
C LYS A 266 -10.26 -6.27 62.57
N ILE A 267 -9.10 -6.58 61.99
CA ILE A 267 -7.95 -7.13 62.74
C ILE A 267 -7.48 -6.17 63.83
N THR A 268 -7.37 -4.87 63.52
CA THR A 268 -6.92 -3.84 64.47
C THR A 268 -7.91 -3.66 65.62
N LEU A 269 -9.21 -3.67 65.34
CA LEU A 269 -10.26 -3.55 66.35
C LEU A 269 -10.37 -4.79 67.24
N ALA A 270 -10.27 -5.99 66.66
CA ALA A 270 -10.33 -7.25 67.40
C ALA A 270 -9.21 -7.37 68.43
N LYS A 271 -8.03 -6.78 68.16
CA LYS A 271 -6.91 -6.74 69.11
C LYS A 271 -7.20 -5.91 70.37
N GLY A 272 -8.23 -5.07 70.40
CA GLY A 272 -8.71 -4.38 71.61
C GLY A 272 -7.74 -3.38 72.27
N GLY A 273 -6.60 -3.08 71.64
CA GLY A 273 -5.56 -2.22 72.19
C GLY A 273 -5.93 -0.73 72.25
N VAL A 274 -4.98 0.09 72.71
CA VAL A 274 -5.13 1.57 72.77
C VAL A 274 -5.50 2.15 71.39
N ILE A 275 -4.92 1.58 70.32
CA ILE A 275 -5.20 1.97 68.93
C ILE A 275 -6.68 1.70 68.58
N GLY A 276 -7.21 0.52 68.91
CA GLY A 276 -8.60 0.17 68.63
C GLY A 276 -9.62 1.05 69.36
N ARG A 277 -9.30 1.47 70.60
CA ARG A 277 -10.13 2.43 71.35
C ARG A 277 -10.13 3.82 70.71
N LYS A 278 -8.95 4.36 70.39
CA LYS A 278 -8.83 5.66 69.70
C LYS A 278 -9.51 5.67 68.33
N LEU A 279 -9.47 4.55 67.61
CA LEU A 279 -10.20 4.39 66.35
C LEU A 279 -11.72 4.53 66.58
N LYS A 280 -12.29 3.83 67.56
CA LYS A 280 -13.72 3.92 67.95
C LYS A 280 -14.20 5.35 68.16
N ASP A 281 -13.37 6.17 68.81
CA ASP A 281 -13.71 7.58 69.09
C ASP A 281 -13.79 8.44 67.81
N VAL A 282 -13.10 8.03 66.73
CA VAL A 282 -13.00 8.79 65.48
C VAL A 282 -13.88 8.25 64.35
N PHE A 283 -14.44 7.03 64.49
CA PHE A 283 -15.42 6.47 63.55
C PHE A 283 -16.58 7.41 63.21
N PRO A 284 -17.22 8.12 64.17
CA PRO A 284 -18.32 9.02 63.85
C PRO A 284 -17.91 10.12 62.87
N GLN A 285 -16.69 10.66 63.03
CA GLN A 285 -16.15 11.71 62.16
C GLN A 285 -15.82 11.16 60.77
N ILE A 286 -15.18 9.98 60.71
CA ILE A 286 -14.86 9.30 59.45
C ILE A 286 -16.14 8.98 58.68
N LYS A 287 -17.16 8.46 59.36
CA LYS A 287 -18.47 8.16 58.77
C LYS A 287 -19.10 9.41 58.17
N GLN A 288 -19.10 10.52 58.90
CA GLN A 288 -19.62 11.79 58.40
C GLN A 288 -18.87 12.26 57.14
N ILE A 289 -17.55 12.13 57.10
CA ILE A 289 -16.74 12.47 55.93
C ILE A 289 -17.10 11.56 54.74
N VAL A 290 -17.15 10.25 54.95
CA VAL A 290 -17.47 9.27 53.90
C VAL A 290 -18.89 9.48 53.34
N GLU A 291 -19.84 9.87 54.17
CA GLU A 291 -21.22 10.15 53.74
C GLU A 291 -21.32 11.38 52.83
N THR A 292 -20.40 12.34 52.95
CA THR A 292 -20.30 13.54 52.10
C THR A 292 -19.62 13.29 50.76
N TRP A 293 -19.03 12.12 50.54
CA TRP A 293 -18.34 11.82 49.28
C TRP A 293 -19.33 11.70 48.11
N PRO A 294 -18.94 12.15 46.90
CA PRO A 294 -19.75 12.03 45.69
C PRO A 294 -19.72 10.60 45.14
N LEU A 295 -20.14 9.64 45.97
CA LEU A 295 -20.30 8.23 45.61
C LEU A 295 -21.77 7.95 45.28
N GLU A 296 -22.00 7.22 44.20
CA GLU A 296 -23.34 6.83 43.76
C GLU A 296 -23.56 5.32 43.87
N GLY A 297 -24.83 4.92 44.03
CA GLY A 297 -25.26 3.53 43.90
C GLY A 297 -24.57 2.55 44.87
N GLN A 298 -24.14 1.40 44.34
CA GLN A 298 -23.57 0.30 45.12
C GLN A 298 -22.23 0.67 45.79
N VAL A 299 -21.46 1.57 45.19
CA VAL A 299 -20.16 2.01 45.73
C VAL A 299 -20.34 2.69 47.08
N LYS A 300 -21.34 3.57 47.22
CA LYS A 300 -21.63 4.25 48.49
C LYS A 300 -21.96 3.25 49.59
N VAL A 301 -22.75 2.23 49.28
CA VAL A 301 -23.13 1.18 50.24
C VAL A 301 -21.91 0.40 50.70
N ILE A 302 -21.05 -0.01 49.76
CA ILE A 302 -19.82 -0.77 50.03
C ILE A 302 -18.90 0.02 50.96
N VAL A 303 -18.60 1.28 50.63
CA VAL A 303 -17.65 2.11 51.40
C VAL A 303 -18.21 2.47 52.78
N VAL A 304 -19.49 2.83 52.89
CA VAL A 304 -20.11 3.16 54.20
C VAL A 304 -20.14 1.93 55.12
N ASN A 305 -20.34 0.72 54.57
CA ASN A 305 -20.38 -0.51 55.37
C ASN A 305 -19.02 -0.89 55.98
N VAL A 306 -17.89 -0.43 55.42
CA VAL A 306 -16.57 -0.63 56.04
C VAL A 306 -16.45 0.08 57.39
N TRP A 307 -17.20 1.17 57.57
CA TRP A 307 -17.11 2.06 58.74
C TRP A 307 -18.32 1.96 59.68
N LYS A 308 -19.16 0.92 59.52
CA LYS A 308 -20.25 0.58 60.47
C LYS A 308 -19.74 -0.37 61.54
#